data_AF-A0A923YM58-F1
#
_entry.id   AF-A0A923YM58-F1
#
_cell.length_a   1.000
_cell.length_b   1.000
_cell.length_c   1.000
_cell.angle_alpha   90.00
_cell.angle_beta   90.00
_cell.angle_gamma   90.00
#
_symmetry.space_group_name_H-M   'P 1'
#
loop_
_entity.id
_entity.type
_entity.pdbx_description
1 polymer ?
#
loop_
_entity_poly.entity_id
_entity_poly.type
_entity_poly.pdbx_seq_one_letter_code
_entity_poly.pdbx_strand_id
1 'polypeptide(L)'
;LRQQKIPIDPEQVLITSGSQQALDLISKLFLDPGDEIIVERPSYLGAIQCFSQYSPVIKEVDLNEEGPDGDQLKELIKTHRPKFFYTIPNYQNPTGRKHSMASRGNCFYYSGV
;
A
#
# COMPACT_ATOMS: atom_id res chain seq x y z
N LEU A 1 -14.78 -12.44 1.32
CA LEU A 1 -14.74 -11.93 2.71
C LEU A 1 -15.12 -12.99 3.75
N ARG A 2 -16.33 -13.58 3.72
CA ARG A 2 -16.72 -14.67 4.66
C ARG A 2 -15.78 -15.89 4.65
N GLN A 3 -15.35 -16.36 3.47
CA GLN A 3 -14.37 -17.45 3.35
C GLN A 3 -12.97 -17.08 3.87
N GLN A 4 -12.62 -15.79 3.87
CA GLN A 4 -11.35 -15.27 4.38
C GLN A 4 -11.43 -14.92 5.88
N LYS A 5 -12.57 -15.16 6.54
CA LYS A 5 -12.82 -14.87 7.97
C LYS A 5 -12.50 -13.43 8.38
N ILE A 6 -12.65 -12.49 7.46
CA ILE A 6 -12.50 -11.05 7.76
C ILE A 6 -13.79 -10.57 8.45
N PRO A 7 -13.71 -10.03 9.68
CA PRO A 7 -14.88 -9.51 10.38
C PRO A 7 -15.26 -8.15 9.76
N ILE A 8 -16.24 -8.14 8.87
CA ILE A 8 -16.72 -6.94 8.18
C ILE A 8 -18.22 -7.02 7.94
N ASP A 9 -18.89 -5.90 8.20
CA ASP A 9 -20.31 -5.72 7.93
C ASP A 9 -20.53 -5.38 6.44
N PRO A 10 -21.58 -5.91 5.76
CA PRO A 10 -21.95 -5.47 4.41
C PRO A 10 -22.00 -3.95 4.21
N GLU A 11 -22.45 -3.17 5.21
CA GLU A 11 -22.50 -1.70 5.12
C GLU A 11 -21.13 -1.04 5.06
N GLN A 12 -20.06 -1.75 5.42
CA GLN A 12 -18.67 -1.30 5.32
C GLN A 12 -18.04 -1.65 3.96
N VAL A 13 -18.79 -2.24 3.03
CA VAL A 13 -18.31 -2.61 1.69
C VAL A 13 -18.81 -1.60 0.66
N LEU A 14 -17.87 -0.91 0.02
CA LEU A 14 -18.16 -0.04 -1.13
C LEU A 14 -17.87 -0.79 -2.44
N ILE A 15 -18.87 -0.90 -3.31
CA ILE A 15 -18.69 -1.41 -4.68
C ILE A 15 -18.07 -0.30 -5.54
N THR A 16 -16.97 -0.61 -6.23
CA THR A 16 -16.32 0.28 -7.19
C THR A 16 -16.34 -0.31 -8.59
N SER A 17 -16.14 0.52 -9.61
CA SER A 17 -15.96 0.16 -11.02
C SER A 17 -14.59 -0.49 -11.30
N GLY A 18 -13.76 -0.72 -10.27
CA GLY A 18 -12.44 -1.32 -10.38
C GLY A 18 -11.42 -0.74 -9.41
N SER A 19 -10.20 -1.28 -9.45
CA SER A 19 -9.11 -0.87 -8.55
C SER A 19 -8.69 0.60 -8.74
N GLN A 20 -8.72 1.11 -9.98
CA GLN A 20 -8.36 2.52 -10.23
C GLN A 20 -9.33 3.49 -9.54
N GLN A 21 -10.64 3.23 -9.56
CA GLN A 21 -11.60 4.07 -8.83
C GLN A 21 -11.38 3.96 -7.31
N ALA A 22 -11.07 2.76 -6.81
CA ALA A 22 -10.77 2.59 -5.38
C ALA A 22 -9.52 3.38 -4.96
N LEU A 23 -8.46 3.35 -5.78
CA LEU A 23 -7.24 4.12 -5.54
C LEU A 23 -7.50 5.62 -5.59
N ASP A 24 -8.30 6.10 -6.54
CA ASP A 24 -8.67 7.52 -6.63
C ASP A 24 -9.44 7.97 -5.39
N LEU A 25 -10.44 7.20 -4.95
CA LEU A 25 -11.21 7.50 -3.74
C LEU A 25 -10.33 7.52 -2.48
N ILE A 26 -9.42 6.54 -2.32
CA ILE A 26 -8.46 6.52 -1.20
C ILE A 26 -7.58 7.78 -1.26
N SER A 27 -7.03 8.10 -2.43
CA SER A 27 -6.17 9.28 -2.61
C SER A 27 -6.91 10.55 -2.22
N LYS A 28 -8.13 10.73 -2.72
CA LYS A 28 -8.97 11.90 -2.45
C LYS A 28 -9.35 12.06 -0.98
N LEU A 29 -9.50 10.96 -0.25
CA LEU A 29 -9.91 10.97 1.16
C LEU A 29 -8.73 11.21 2.11
N PHE A 30 -7.53 10.76 1.75
CA PHE A 30 -6.41 10.70 2.68
C PHE A 30 -5.22 11.60 2.33
N LEU A 31 -5.13 12.13 1.11
CA LEU A 31 -3.98 12.91 0.64
C LEU A 31 -4.32 14.39 0.43
N ASP A 32 -3.55 15.23 1.11
CA ASP A 32 -3.35 16.63 0.82
C ASP A 32 -1.99 16.84 0.11
N PRO A 33 -1.79 17.94 -0.66
CA PRO A 33 -0.51 18.24 -1.27
C PRO A 33 0.63 18.30 -0.24
N GLY A 34 1.70 17.56 -0.50
CA GLY A 34 2.87 17.45 0.37
C GLY A 34 2.79 16.33 1.41
N ASP A 35 1.66 15.64 1.56
CA ASP A 35 1.59 14.44 2.38
C ASP A 35 2.52 13.35 1.88
N GLU A 36 3.07 12.54 2.78
CA GLU A 36 3.99 11.47 2.41
C GLU A 36 3.27 10.12 2.32
N ILE A 37 3.61 9.33 1.30
CA ILE A 37 3.17 7.93 1.16
C ILE A 37 4.37 7.03 0.91
N ILE A 38 4.25 5.74 1.23
CA ILE A 38 5.26 4.74 0.88
C ILE A 38 4.71 3.84 -0.22
N VAL A 39 5.52 3.57 -1.24
CA VAL A 39 5.27 2.56 -2.27
C VAL A 39 6.47 1.61 -2.38
N GLU A 40 6.23 0.40 -2.88
CA GLU A 40 7.31 -0.51 -3.27
C GLU A 40 8.14 0.05 -4.43
N ARG A 41 9.41 -0.36 -4.53
CA ARG A 41 10.28 -0.09 -5.67
C ARG A 41 10.75 -1.40 -6.32
N PRO A 42 10.42 -1.65 -7.60
CA PRO A 42 9.44 -0.93 -8.43
C PRO A 42 7.98 -1.19 -7.99
N SER A 43 7.02 -0.37 -8.43
CA SER A 43 5.59 -0.56 -8.16
C SER A 43 4.72 -0.30 -9.40
N TYR A 44 3.41 -0.54 -9.26
CA TYR A 44 2.42 -0.39 -10.31
C TYR A 44 2.27 1.08 -10.74
N LEU A 45 2.64 1.37 -11.99
CA LEU A 45 2.58 2.72 -12.57
C LEU A 45 1.20 3.37 -12.44
N GLY A 46 0.10 2.61 -12.59
CA GLY A 46 -1.24 3.17 -12.46
C GLY A 46 -1.57 3.67 -11.05
N ALA A 47 -1.06 3.01 -10.01
CA ALA A 47 -1.20 3.52 -8.64
C ALA A 47 -0.38 4.78 -8.43
N ILE A 48 0.88 4.80 -8.90
CA ILE A 48 1.75 5.98 -8.82
C ILE A 48 1.11 7.19 -9.52
N GLN A 49 0.53 6.97 -10.71
CA GLN A 49 -0.16 8.02 -11.47
C GLN A 49 -1.40 8.53 -10.73
N CYS A 50 -2.18 7.63 -10.13
CA CYS A 50 -3.36 7.99 -9.34
C CYS A 50 -2.99 8.82 -8.11
N PHE A 51 -2.01 8.38 -7.32
CA PHE A 51 -1.55 9.12 -6.14
C PHE A 51 -0.98 10.49 -6.51
N SER A 52 -0.17 10.56 -7.59
CA SER A 52 0.48 11.79 -8.04
C SER A 52 -0.49 12.93 -8.36
N GLN A 53 -1.76 12.64 -8.70
CA GLN A 53 -2.78 13.67 -8.94
C GLN A 53 -3.07 14.53 -7.71
N TYR A 54 -2.78 14.02 -6.51
CA TYR A 54 -2.98 14.69 -5.23
C TYR A 54 -1.69 15.29 -4.67
N SER A 55 -0.61 15.29 -5.46
CA SER A 55 0.70 15.87 -5.13
C SER A 55 1.34 15.39 -3.80
N PRO A 56 1.32 14.08 -3.46
CA PRO A 56 2.06 13.58 -2.31
C PRO A 56 3.56 13.52 -2.60
N VAL A 57 4.36 13.47 -1.54
CA VAL A 57 5.76 13.04 -1.61
C VAL A 57 5.80 11.51 -1.54
N ILE A 58 6.24 10.87 -2.61
CA ILE A 58 6.35 9.41 -2.68
C ILE A 58 7.70 8.96 -2.14
N LYS A 59 7.68 8.17 -1.07
CA LYS A 59 8.83 7.43 -0.54
C LYS A 59 8.80 6.00 -1.06
N GLU A 60 9.98 5.43 -1.24
CA GLU A 60 10.15 4.11 -1.84
C GLU A 60 10.73 3.14 -0.82
N VAL A 61 10.20 1.93 -0.78
CA VAL A 61 10.81 0.77 -0.09
C VAL A 61 11.24 -0.26 -1.13
N ASP A 62 12.49 -0.71 -1.03
CA ASP A 62 13.08 -1.71 -1.90
C ASP A 62 12.42 -3.07 -1.73
N LEU A 63 12.31 -3.81 -2.84
CA LEU A 63 11.83 -5.19 -2.86
C LEU A 63 13.00 -6.19 -2.83
N ASN A 64 12.97 -7.10 -1.86
CA ASN A 64 13.77 -8.31 -1.87
C ASN A 64 12.97 -9.48 -2.51
N GLU A 65 13.51 -10.70 -2.46
CA GLU A 65 12.85 -11.89 -3.04
C GLU A 65 11.55 -12.26 -2.31
N GLU A 66 11.45 -11.91 -1.04
CA GLU A 66 10.37 -12.29 -0.12
C GLU A 66 9.29 -11.20 0.02
N GLY A 67 9.56 -9.97 -0.43
CA GLY A 67 8.67 -8.81 -0.37
C GLY A 67 9.41 -7.50 -0.07
N PRO A 68 8.77 -6.46 0.48
CA PRO A 68 9.44 -5.21 0.86
C PRO A 68 10.47 -5.45 1.96
N ASP A 69 11.55 -4.68 1.93
CA ASP A 69 12.52 -4.62 3.02
C ASP A 69 11.85 -4.09 4.29
N GLY A 70 11.72 -4.96 5.29
CA GLY A 70 11.02 -4.65 6.53
C GLY A 70 11.74 -3.63 7.41
N ASP A 71 13.06 -3.62 7.40
CA ASP A 71 13.85 -2.69 8.21
C ASP A 71 13.82 -1.29 7.61
N GLN A 72 13.93 -1.20 6.28
CA GLN A 72 13.76 0.05 5.55
C GLN A 72 12.33 0.59 5.69
N LEU A 73 11.30 -0.26 5.56
CA LEU A 73 9.90 0.14 5.75
C LEU A 73 9.67 0.71 7.16
N LYS A 74 10.21 0.05 8.19
CA LYS A 74 10.10 0.49 9.58
C LYS A 74 10.74 1.86 9.79
N GLU A 75 11.93 2.07 9.25
CA GLU A 75 12.64 3.35 9.37
C GLU A 75 11.89 4.47 8.64
N LEU A 76 11.37 4.19 7.44
CA LEU A 76 10.56 5.15 6.69
C LEU A 76 9.30 5.54 7.47
N ILE A 77 8.56 4.58 8.03
CA ILE A 77 7.36 4.85 8.83
C ILE A 77 7.70 5.74 10.04
N LYS A 78 8.79 5.42 10.75
CA LYS A 78 9.23 6.15 11.94
C LYS A 78 9.62 7.60 11.62
N THR A 79 10.33 7.81 10.51
CA THR A 79 10.91 9.11 10.15
C THR A 79 9.94 10.01 9.40
N HIS A 80 9.03 9.44 8.60
CA HIS A 80 8.18 10.20 7.67
C HIS A 80 6.70 10.28 8.05
N ARG A 81 6.21 9.39 8.94
CA ARG A 81 4.78 9.32 9.30
C ARG A 81 3.84 9.34 8.07
N PRO A 82 4.04 8.43 7.11
CA PRO A 82 3.27 8.42 5.88
C PRO A 82 1.77 8.20 6.14
N LYS A 83 0.92 8.71 5.25
CA LYS A 83 -0.54 8.47 5.30
C LYS A 83 -0.90 7.00 5.11
N PHE A 84 -0.19 6.32 4.21
CA PHE A 84 -0.33 4.90 3.98
C PHE A 84 0.89 4.31 3.29
N PHE A 85 0.97 2.98 3.35
CA PHE A 85 1.87 2.15 2.56
C PHE A 85 1.06 1.37 1.52
N TYR A 86 1.45 1.47 0.25
CA TYR A 86 0.84 0.73 -0.86
C TYR A 86 1.72 -0.45 -1.29
N THR A 87 1.14 -1.65 -1.28
CA THR A 87 1.81 -2.94 -1.58
C THR A 87 0.96 -3.85 -2.45
N ILE A 88 1.61 -4.69 -3.25
CA ILE A 88 0.95 -5.70 -4.10
C ILE A 88 1.48 -7.09 -3.71
N PRO A 89 0.96 -7.69 -2.62
CA PRO A 89 1.60 -8.87 -2.03
C PRO A 89 1.41 -10.15 -2.86
N ASN A 90 0.49 -10.14 -3.83
CA ASN A 90 0.23 -11.27 -4.73
C ASN A 90 0.48 -10.84 -6.17
N TYR A 91 1.47 -11.45 -6.82
CA TYR A 91 1.84 -11.15 -8.21
C TYR A 91 2.15 -9.65 -8.39
N GLN A 92 3.12 -9.20 -7.61
CA GLN A 92 3.59 -7.82 -7.53
C GLN A 92 3.84 -7.27 -8.94
N ASN A 93 3.34 -6.07 -9.24
CA ASN A 93 3.55 -5.45 -10.54
C ASN A 93 4.70 -4.44 -10.44
N PRO A 94 5.80 -4.57 -11.22
CA PRO A 94 5.97 -5.43 -12.39
C PRO A 94 6.69 -6.77 -12.17
N THR A 95 7.13 -7.09 -10.95
CA THR A 95 8.10 -8.19 -10.73
C THR A 95 7.51 -9.61 -10.82
N GLY A 96 6.19 -9.76 -10.75
CA GLY A 96 5.46 -11.03 -10.65
C GLY A 96 5.62 -11.76 -9.32
N ARG A 97 6.38 -11.22 -8.36
CA ARG A 97 6.71 -11.89 -7.09
C ARG A 97 5.50 -12.03 -6.19
N LYS A 98 5.56 -13.00 -5.29
CA LYS A 98 4.58 -13.17 -4.20
C LYS A 98 5.29 -12.97 -2.89
N HIS A 99 4.71 -12.16 -2.02
CA HIS A 99 5.29 -11.94 -0.71
C HIS A 99 5.08 -13.17 0.15
N SER A 100 6.11 -13.56 0.91
CA SER A 100 5.99 -14.62 1.90
C SER A 100 5.15 -14.19 3.08
N MET A 101 4.71 -15.18 3.85
CA MET A 101 3.90 -14.92 5.05
C MET A 101 4.67 -14.09 6.09
N ALA A 102 5.98 -14.29 6.21
CA ALA A 102 6.84 -13.51 7.09
C ALA A 102 6.88 -12.04 6.67
N SER A 103 7.11 -11.76 5.38
CA SER A 103 7.11 -10.38 4.86
C SER A 103 5.76 -9.68 5.09
N ARG A 104 4.63 -10.36 4.82
CA ARG A 104 3.29 -9.82 5.10
C ARG A 104 3.09 -9.52 6.59
N GLY A 105 3.54 -10.42 7.46
CA GLY A 105 3.49 -10.24 8.91
C GLY A 105 4.24 -9.00 9.37
N ASN A 106 5.43 -8.75 8.80
CA ASN A 106 6.21 -7.55 9.09
C ASN A 106 5.47 -6.27 8.67
N CYS A 107 4.84 -6.25 7.50
CA CYS A 107 4.03 -5.10 7.06
C CYS A 107 2.88 -4.79 8.04
N PHE A 108 2.18 -5.81 8.53
CA PHE A 108 1.10 -5.62 9.52
C PHE A 108 1.61 -5.18 10.89
N TYR A 109 2.79 -5.67 11.31
CA TYR A 109 3.37 -5.27 12.59
C TYR A 109 3.68 -3.77 12.60
N TYR A 110 4.13 -3.21 11.48
CA TYR A 110 4.43 -1.78 11.36
C TYR A 110 3.22 -0.89 11.08
N SER A 111 2.06 -1.44 10.72
CA SER A 111 0.82 -0.69 10.59
C SER A 111 0.09 -0.45 11.92
N GLY A 112 0.62 -0.97 13.03
CA GLY A 112 0.02 -0.92 14.36
C GLY A 112 0.10 0.45 15.05
N VAL A 113 -0.70 1.39 14.54
CA VAL A 113 -1.42 2.40 15.32
C VAL A 113 -2.89 2.02 15.30
#